data_AF-A0A2M9JRS9-F1
#
_entry.id   AF-A0A2M9JRS9-F1
#
_cell.length_a   1.000
_cell.length_b   1.000
_cell.length_c   1.000
_cell.angle_alpha   90.00
_cell.angle_beta   90.00
_cell.angle_gamma   90.00
#
_symmetry.space_group_name_H-M   'P 1'
#
loop_
_entity.id
_entity.type
_entity.pdbx_description
1 polymer ?
#
loop_
_entity_poly.entity_id
_entity_poly.type
_entity_poly.pdbx_seq_one_letter_code
_entity_poly.pdbx_strand_id
1 'polypeptide(L)'
;MAAKQTVYHVTPSGERAADAGVKWQVEGREGRRLLHEPHRTQKDAIDSARDRAKEHTPAQVVVHARDGHIRTAYAYGDASAGSPDNRGRKAGGGGLF
;
A
#
# COMPACT_ATOMS: atom_id res chain seq x y z
N MET A 1 -5.26 0.90 -24.21
CA MET A 1 -5.94 0.34 -23.01
C MET A 1 -5.04 0.65 -21.82
N ALA A 2 -5.53 1.36 -20.81
CA ALA A 2 -4.74 1.59 -19.59
C ALA A 2 -4.44 0.24 -18.95
N ALA A 3 -3.17 -0.09 -18.73
CA ALA A 3 -2.79 -1.28 -17.99
C ALA A 3 -3.47 -1.23 -16.62
N LYS A 4 -4.23 -2.27 -16.27
CA LYS A 4 -4.91 -2.34 -14.97
C LYS A 4 -3.84 -2.44 -13.90
N GLN A 5 -3.67 -1.37 -13.13
CA GLN A 5 -2.75 -1.34 -12.00
C GLN A 5 -3.22 -2.35 -10.94
N THR A 6 -2.33 -3.24 -10.52
CA THR A 6 -2.60 -4.17 -9.43
C THR A 6 -2.28 -3.50 -8.10
N VAL A 7 -3.26 -3.42 -7.19
CA VAL A 7 -3.05 -2.81 -5.87
C VAL A 7 -3.06 -3.90 -4.80
N TYR A 8 -2.01 -3.91 -3.98
CA TYR A 8 -1.85 -4.74 -2.79
C TYR A 8 -1.98 -3.89 -1.55
N HIS A 9 -2.86 -4.27 -0.64
CA HIS A 9 -3.05 -3.65 0.66
C HIS A 9 -2.43 -4.55 1.74
N VAL A 10 -1.53 -3.98 2.53
CA VAL A 10 -1.02 -4.62 3.73
C VAL A 10 -1.79 -4.05 4.92
N THR A 11 -2.69 -4.84 5.49
CA THR A 11 -3.59 -4.42 6.58
C THR A 11 -3.33 -5.24 7.84
N PRO A 12 -3.56 -4.67 9.04
CA PRO A 12 -3.65 -5.48 10.25
C PRO A 12 -4.81 -6.47 10.11
N SER A 13 -4.60 -7.70 10.55
CA SER A 13 -5.64 -8.72 10.53
C SER A 13 -6.70 -8.46 11.60
N GLY A 14 -7.93 -8.87 11.33
CA GLY A 14 -9.02 -8.78 12.29
C GLY A 14 -8.82 -9.68 13.51
N GLU A 15 -9.58 -9.41 14.57
CA GLU A 15 -9.46 -10.07 15.88
C GLU A 15 -9.52 -11.60 15.80
N ARG A 16 -10.42 -12.13 14.95
CA ARG A 16 -10.55 -13.58 14.72
C ARG A 16 -9.30 -14.23 14.11
N ALA A 17 -8.58 -13.51 13.25
CA ALA A 17 -7.35 -14.00 12.65
C ALA A 17 -6.15 -13.81 13.59
N ALA A 18 -6.18 -12.77 14.43
CA ALA A 18 -5.21 -12.55 15.49
C ALA A 18 -5.19 -13.68 16.53
N ASP A 19 -6.36 -14.25 16.84
CA ASP A 19 -6.49 -15.44 17.70
C ASP A 19 -5.76 -16.67 17.12
N ALA A 20 -5.75 -16.81 15.80
CA ALA A 20 -4.97 -17.82 15.07
C ALA A 20 -3.48 -17.43 14.89
N GLY A 21 -3.02 -16.34 15.51
CA GLY A 21 -1.65 -15.85 15.41
C GLY A 21 -1.32 -15.05 14.14
N VAL A 22 -2.34 -14.75 13.31
CA VAL A 22 -2.20 -13.93 12.10
C VAL A 22 -2.41 -12.46 12.48
N LYS A 23 -1.38 -11.63 12.32
CA LYS A 23 -1.42 -10.22 12.74
C LYS A 23 -1.53 -9.25 11.57
N TRP A 24 -1.16 -9.71 10.38
CA TRP A 24 -1.13 -8.91 9.16
C TRP A 24 -1.62 -9.74 8.00
N GLN A 25 -2.22 -9.09 7.02
CA GLN A 25 -2.65 -9.75 5.80
C GLN A 25 -2.33 -8.89 4.58
N VAL A 26 -2.09 -9.56 3.46
CA VAL A 26 -1.96 -8.92 2.16
C VAL A 26 -3.22 -9.19 1.37
N GLU A 27 -3.86 -8.13 0.91
CA GLU A 27 -5.07 -8.17 0.09
C GLU A 27 -4.76 -7.56 -1.27
N GLY A 28 -4.88 -8.34 -2.33
CA GLY A 28 -4.56 -7.89 -3.68
C GLY A 28 -5.68 -8.19 -4.66
N ARG A 29 -5.80 -7.37 -5.71
CA ARG A 29 -6.68 -7.69 -6.84
C ARG A 29 -5.87 -7.79 -8.13
N GLU A 30 -5.59 -9.03 -8.51
CA GLU A 30 -4.98 -9.37 -9.81
C GLU A 30 -6.10 -9.66 -10.82
N GLY A 31 -6.55 -8.63 -11.53
CA GLY A 31 -7.65 -8.76 -12.48
C GLY A 31 -8.96 -9.24 -11.84
N ARG A 32 -9.30 -10.52 -12.04
CA ARG A 32 -10.50 -11.17 -11.45
C ARG A 32 -10.19 -11.94 -10.17
N ARG A 33 -8.93 -12.18 -9.84
CA ARG A 33 -8.52 -12.97 -8.68
C ARG A 33 -8.30 -12.06 -7.48
N LEU A 34 -8.93 -12.41 -6.37
CA LEU A 34 -8.64 -11.85 -5.06
C LEU A 34 -7.50 -12.66 -4.45
N LEU A 35 -6.46 -11.97 -4.00
CA LEU A 35 -5.37 -12.52 -3.23
C LEU A 35 -5.60 -12.16 -1.76
N HIS A 36 -5.53 -13.15 -0.89
CA HIS A 36 -5.55 -12.98 0.57
C HIS A 36 -4.46 -13.85 1.17
N GLU A 37 -3.42 -13.23 1.71
CA GLU A 37 -2.28 -13.93 2.31
C GLU A 37 -2.12 -13.54 3.78
N PRO A 38 -2.27 -14.48 4.73
CA PRO A 38 -2.11 -14.22 6.15
C PRO A 38 -0.64 -14.27 6.58
N HIS A 39 -0.23 -13.32 7.41
CA HIS A 39 1.14 -13.16 7.91
C HIS A 39 1.18 -12.89 9.42
N ARG A 40 2.24 -13.37 10.07
CA ARG A 40 2.46 -13.16 11.52
C ARG A 40 3.06 -11.80 11.86
N THR A 41 3.73 -11.16 10.90
CA THR A 41 4.42 -9.88 11.12
C THR A 41 4.19 -8.91 9.96
N GLN A 42 4.30 -7.61 10.25
CA GLN A 42 4.13 -6.57 9.25
C GLN A 42 5.21 -6.67 8.17
N LYS A 43 6.44 -6.95 8.59
CA LYS A 43 7.58 -7.06 7.70
C LYS A 43 7.36 -8.15 6.66
N ASP A 44 6.89 -9.32 7.09
CA ASP A 44 6.62 -10.48 6.23
C ASP A 44 5.53 -10.18 5.19
N ALA A 45 4.44 -9.52 5.62
CA ALA A 45 3.38 -9.08 4.73
C ALA A 45 3.85 -8.02 3.72
N ILE A 46 4.66 -7.05 4.15
CA ILE A 46 5.26 -6.05 3.26
C ILE A 46 6.19 -6.72 2.24
N ASP A 47 7.05 -7.63 2.68
CA ASP A 47 8.02 -8.29 1.80
C ASP A 47 7.29 -9.12 0.72
N SER A 48 6.29 -9.90 1.12
CA SER A 48 5.43 -10.66 0.21
C SER A 48 4.69 -9.77 -0.78
N ALA A 49 4.07 -8.68 -0.31
CA ALA A 49 3.38 -7.73 -1.20
C ALA A 49 4.34 -7.06 -2.20
N ARG A 50 5.57 -6.74 -1.78
CA ARG A 50 6.59 -6.14 -2.64
C ARG A 50 7.10 -7.13 -3.69
N ASP A 51 7.27 -8.39 -3.32
CA ASP A 51 7.69 -9.44 -4.25
C ASP A 51 6.67 -9.59 -5.39
N ARG A 52 5.40 -9.75 -5.04
CA ARG A 52 4.29 -9.82 -6.01
C ARG A 52 4.13 -8.56 -6.84
N ALA A 53 4.32 -7.39 -6.25
CA ALA A 53 4.23 -6.12 -6.97
C ALA A 53 5.34 -5.96 -8.03
N LYS A 54 6.52 -6.56 -7.84
CA LYS A 54 7.58 -6.57 -8.85
C LYS A 54 7.22 -7.48 -10.03
N GLU A 55 6.50 -8.57 -9.78
CA GLU A 55 6.06 -9.50 -10.83
C GLU A 55 4.90 -8.91 -11.66
N HIS A 56 4.06 -8.06 -11.06
CA HIS A 56 2.82 -7.57 -11.68
C HIS A 56 2.83 -6.08 -12.03
N THR A 57 3.86 -5.62 -12.73
CA THR A 57 3.94 -4.21 -13.15
C THR A 57 2.92 -3.86 -14.25
N PRO A 58 2.18 -2.73 -14.14
CA PRO A 58 2.21 -1.76 -13.05
C PRO A 58 1.45 -2.23 -11.79
N ALA A 59 2.07 -2.04 -10.62
CA ALA A 59 1.49 -2.36 -9.33
C ALA A 59 1.72 -1.28 -8.27
N GLN A 60 0.93 -1.32 -7.20
CA GLN A 60 1.08 -0.48 -6.01
C GLN A 60 0.93 -1.32 -4.75
N VAL A 61 1.76 -1.06 -3.74
CA VAL A 61 1.66 -1.63 -2.40
C VAL A 61 1.27 -0.50 -1.45
N VAL A 62 0.14 -0.60 -0.78
CA VAL A 62 -0.37 0.34 0.22
C VAL A 62 -0.26 -0.32 1.60
N VAL A 63 0.57 0.24 2.46
CA VAL A 63 0.77 -0.28 3.81
C VAL A 63 -0.05 0.52 4.79
N HIS A 64 -1.00 -0.13 5.43
CA HIS A 64 -1.79 0.44 6.52
C HIS A 64 -1.06 0.27 7.86
N ALA A 65 -1.27 1.21 8.75
CA ALA A 65 -0.90 1.14 10.13
C ALA A 65 -1.97 0.38 10.93
N ARG A 66 -1.68 0.09 12.20
CA ARG A 66 -2.63 -0.61 13.09
C ARG A 66 -3.84 0.25 13.45
N ASP A 67 -3.67 1.55 13.42
CA ASP A 67 -4.72 2.57 13.58
C ASP A 67 -5.61 2.73 12.33
N GLY A 68 -5.31 2.02 11.24
CA GLY A 68 -6.10 2.04 10.01
C GLY A 68 -5.73 3.17 9.04
N HIS A 69 -4.80 4.06 9.38
CA HIS A 69 -4.27 5.05 8.43
C HIS A 69 -3.22 4.44 7.50
N ILE A 70 -3.05 5.04 6.31
CA ILE A 70 -1.97 4.66 5.40
C ILE A 70 -0.65 5.16 5.98
N ARG A 71 0.27 4.23 6.23
CA ARG A 71 1.61 4.54 6.71
C ARG A 71 2.56 4.90 5.56
N THR A 72 2.50 4.14 4.47
CA THR A 72 3.35 4.33 3.29
C THR A 72 2.75 3.63 2.07
N ALA A 73 3.16 4.05 0.88
CA ALA A 73 2.82 3.39 -0.37
C ALA A 73 4.02 3.31 -1.31
N TYR A 74 4.14 2.19 -2.02
CA TYR A 74 5.18 1.94 -3.01
C TYR A 74 4.54 1.69 -4.37
N ALA A 75 5.07 2.27 -5.43
CA ALA A 75 4.65 2.00 -6.81
C ALA A 75 5.74 1.21 -7.54
N TYR A 76 5.32 0.29 -8.40
CA TYR A 76 6.15 -0.64 -9.14
C TYR A 76 5.74 -0.63 -10.62
N GLY A 77 6.70 -0.47 -11.53
CA GLY A 77 6.44 -0.21 -12.95
C GLY A 77 6.21 1.28 -13.26
N ASP A 78 6.23 1.66 -14.54
CA ASP A 78 6.06 3.05 -14.93
C ASP A 78 4.66 3.56 -14.57
N ALA A 79 4.61 4.33 -13.49
CA ALA A 79 3.68 5.41 -13.31
C ALA A 79 4.60 6.63 -13.16
N SER A 80 4.62 7.52 -14.16
CA SER A 80 5.43 8.74 -14.15
C SER A 80 5.57 9.29 -12.74
N ALA A 81 6.82 9.33 -12.26
CA ALA A 81 7.19 9.66 -10.90
C ALA A 81 6.43 10.90 -10.40
N GLY A 82 5.39 10.65 -9.59
CA GLY A 82 4.58 11.66 -8.96
C GLY A 82 4.54 11.39 -7.48
N SER A 83 5.50 11.97 -6.76
CA SER A 83 5.43 12.21 -5.32
C SER A 83 4.02 12.67 -4.90
N PRO A 84 3.59 12.39 -3.66
CA PRO A 84 2.31 12.90 -3.17
C PRO A 84 2.29 14.40 -3.39
N ASP A 85 1.27 14.88 -4.11
CA ASP A 85 0.99 16.31 -4.25
C ASP A 85 0.59 16.83 -2.86
N ASN A 86 1.61 17.13 -2.05
CA ASN A 86 1.53 18.12 -0.99
C ASN A 86 1.75 19.49 -1.64
N ARG A 87 0.90 19.84 -2.60
CA ARG A 87 0.82 21.20 -3.14
C ARG A 87 -0.19 21.97 -2.31
N GLY A 88 0.17 22.13 -1.04
CA GLY A 88 -0.48 23.00 -0.07
C GLY A 88 0.52 23.96 0.55
N ARG A 89 1.51 24.42 -0.21
CA ARG A 89 2.38 25.54 0.16
C ARG A 89 1.50 26.80 0.25
N LYS A 90 0.84 27.03 1.38
CA LYS A 90 0.32 28.36 1.72
C LYS A 90 1.50 29.20 2.20
N ALA A 91 2.34 29.61 1.25
CA ALA A 91 3.15 30.80 1.39
C ALA A 91 2.17 31.99 1.35
N GLY A 92 1.66 32.38 2.52
CA GLY A 92 1.09 33.71 2.70
C GLY A 92 2.26 34.67 2.86
N GLY A 93 2.50 35.48 1.84
CA GLY A 93 3.46 36.57 1.90
C GLY A 93 3.14 37.52 3.05
N GLY A 94 4.19 37.98 3.71
CA GLY A 94 4.15 39.03 4.72
C GLY A 94 5.50 39.73 4.72
N GLY A 95 5.84 40.36 3.60
CA GLY A 95 6.92 41.34 3.54
C GLY A 95 6.39 42.70 3.95
N LEU A 96 7.12 43.32 4.89
CA LEU A 96 7.28 44.76 5.16
C LEU A 96 6.05 45.67 5.03
N PHE A 97 5.58 46.18 6.18
CA PHE A 97 5.58 47.62 6.52
C PHE A 97 5.75 47.76 8.03
#